data_AF-A0A948A152-F1
#
_entry.id   AF-A0A948A152-F1
#
_cell.length_a   1.000
_cell.length_b   1.000
_cell.length_c   1.000
_cell.angle_alpha   90.00
_cell.angle_beta   90.00
_cell.angle_gamma   90.00
#
_symmetry.space_group_name_H-M   'P 1'
#
loop_
_entity.id
_entity.type
_entity.pdbx_description
1 polymer ?
#
loop_
_entity_poly.entity_id
_entity_poly.type
_entity_poly.pdbx_seq_one_letter_code
_entity_poly.pdbx_strand_id
1 'polypeptide(L)'
;MALVETEGLASAMDKLTLLSDRSGSAAWADWHRAADLPFKTRDAVLTIPDPNVRVQAVIDGQCIALNDALVEAKMDRGRLFRLSPHQIDDSGYFLVHGVDAMSNPDVAAFAHWMLSLEEPADQS
;
A
#
# COMPACT_ATOMS: atom_id res chain seq x y z
N MET A 1 -10.82 -12.57 -8.80
CA MET A 1 -10.88 -13.64 -7.77
C MET A 1 -10.52 -15.01 -8.33
N ALA A 2 -10.97 -15.38 -9.54
CA ALA A 2 -10.73 -16.71 -10.12
C ALA A 2 -9.28 -17.23 -10.04
N LEU A 3 -8.26 -16.45 -10.45
CA LEU A 3 -6.90 -17.00 -10.61
C LEU A 3 -6.24 -17.47 -9.29
N VAL A 4 -6.38 -16.71 -8.20
CA VAL A 4 -5.80 -17.09 -6.89
C VAL A 4 -6.54 -18.31 -6.32
N GLU A 5 -7.85 -18.36 -6.49
CA GLU A 5 -8.69 -19.47 -6.04
C GLU A 5 -8.43 -20.75 -6.85
N THR A 6 -8.16 -20.63 -8.15
CA THR A 6 -7.96 -21.78 -9.04
C THR A 6 -6.53 -22.29 -9.07
N GLU A 7 -5.53 -21.43 -8.95
CA GLU A 7 -4.11 -21.80 -9.16
C GLU A 7 -3.22 -21.56 -7.94
N GLY A 8 -3.77 -20.97 -6.88
CA GLY A 8 -3.03 -20.60 -5.68
C GLY A 8 -2.28 -19.28 -5.81
N LEU A 9 -1.98 -18.67 -4.66
CA LEU A 9 -1.38 -17.34 -4.57
C LEU A 9 -0.03 -17.27 -5.30
N ALA A 10 0.86 -18.25 -5.10
CA ALA A 10 2.18 -18.26 -5.72
C ALA A 10 2.13 -18.23 -7.26
N SER A 11 1.25 -19.05 -7.86
CA SER A 11 1.11 -19.10 -9.32
C SER A 11 0.46 -17.83 -9.88
N ALA A 12 -0.53 -17.28 -9.16
CA ALA A 12 -1.15 -16.02 -9.53
C ALA A 12 -0.15 -14.85 -9.51
N MET A 13 0.72 -14.76 -8.47
CA MET A 13 1.78 -13.74 -8.41
C MET A 13 2.77 -13.86 -9.58
N ASP A 14 3.03 -15.07 -10.06
CA ASP A 14 3.86 -15.35 -11.24
C ASP A 14 3.15 -15.03 -12.59
N LYS A 15 1.86 -14.72 -12.60
CA LYS A 15 1.10 -14.39 -13.83
C LYS A 15 0.60 -12.94 -13.90
N LEU A 16 0.40 -12.31 -12.75
CA LEU A 16 -0.16 -10.96 -12.66
C LEU A 16 0.90 -9.88 -12.82
N THR A 17 0.49 -8.73 -13.38
CA THR A 17 1.31 -7.52 -13.45
C THR A 17 1.37 -6.86 -12.08
N LEU A 18 2.57 -6.68 -11.54
CA LEU A 18 2.80 -6.04 -10.25
C LEU A 18 2.96 -4.52 -10.43
N LEU A 19 2.12 -3.74 -9.74
CA LEU A 19 2.14 -2.28 -9.77
C LEU A 19 3.04 -1.74 -8.65
N SER A 20 3.92 -0.80 -8.99
CA SER A 20 4.75 -0.06 -8.04
C SER A 20 4.45 1.43 -8.08
N ASP A 21 4.58 2.09 -6.93
CA ASP A 21 4.45 3.53 -6.75
C ASP A 21 5.67 4.30 -7.31
N ARG A 22 6.85 3.68 -7.25
CA ARG A 22 8.12 4.23 -7.74
C ARG A 22 9.02 3.15 -8.33
N SER A 23 9.92 3.57 -9.21
CA SER A 23 10.96 2.69 -9.76
C SER A 23 11.93 2.28 -8.64
N GLY A 24 12.33 1.00 -8.64
CA GLY A 24 13.25 0.44 -7.64
C GLY A 24 12.65 0.23 -6.24
N SER A 25 11.32 0.29 -6.08
CA SER A 25 10.65 -0.02 -4.81
C SER A 25 10.90 -1.47 -4.39
N ALA A 26 11.31 -1.67 -3.13
CA ALA A 26 11.49 -3.00 -2.55
C ALA A 26 10.17 -3.63 -2.04
N ALA A 27 9.05 -2.89 -2.12
CA ALA A 27 7.78 -3.28 -1.49
C ALA A 27 7.30 -4.68 -1.89
N TRP A 28 7.39 -5.05 -3.17
CA TRP A 28 7.01 -6.41 -3.59
C TRP A 28 7.99 -7.48 -3.12
N ALA A 29 9.29 -7.19 -3.04
CA ALA A 29 10.27 -8.11 -2.48
C ALA A 29 10.00 -8.35 -0.98
N ASP A 30 9.69 -7.28 -0.24
CA ASP A 30 9.35 -7.33 1.18
C ASP A 30 8.03 -8.09 1.42
N TRP A 31 7.02 -7.86 0.58
CA TRP A 31 5.76 -8.59 0.65
C TRP A 31 5.92 -10.07 0.34
N HIS A 32 6.70 -10.44 -0.68
CA HIS A 32 6.99 -11.85 -1.00
C HIS A 32 7.70 -12.55 0.18
N ARG A 33 8.64 -11.85 0.83
CA ARG A 33 9.30 -12.33 2.05
C ARG A 33 8.31 -12.51 3.20
N ALA A 34 7.38 -11.58 3.40
CA ALA A 34 6.33 -11.69 4.42
C ALA A 34 5.33 -12.84 4.14
N ALA A 35 5.14 -13.19 2.86
CA ALA A 35 4.28 -14.29 2.43
C ALA A 35 4.99 -15.65 2.34
N ASP A 36 6.29 -15.73 2.66
CA ASP A 36 7.14 -16.91 2.46
C ASP A 36 7.10 -17.44 1.00
N LEU A 37 7.07 -16.51 0.04
CA LEU A 37 7.01 -16.82 -1.38
C LEU A 37 8.32 -16.44 -2.08
N PRO A 38 8.78 -17.25 -3.05
CA PRO A 38 9.93 -16.89 -3.86
C PRO A 38 9.66 -15.60 -4.63
N PHE A 39 10.56 -14.62 -4.52
CA PHE A 39 10.52 -13.41 -5.32
C PHE A 39 11.42 -13.57 -6.53
N LYS A 40 10.83 -13.63 -7.73
CA LYS A 40 11.57 -13.49 -8.97
C LYS A 40 11.56 -12.01 -9.33
N THR A 41 12.73 -11.39 -9.43
CA THR A 41 12.85 -10.04 -9.99
C THR A 41 12.27 -10.07 -11.40
N ARG A 42 11.13 -9.40 -11.60
CA ARG A 42 10.49 -9.27 -12.92
C ARG A 42 10.80 -7.89 -13.48
N ASP A 43 11.10 -7.84 -14.77
CA ASP A 43 11.15 -6.58 -15.54
C ASP A 43 9.75 -5.94 -15.68
N ALA A 44 8.69 -6.69 -15.40
CA ALA A 44 7.29 -6.28 -15.54
C ALA A 44 6.71 -5.66 -14.26
N VAL A 45 7.44 -4.73 -13.65
CA VAL A 45 6.87 -3.84 -12.62
C VAL A 45 6.35 -2.59 -13.33
N LEU A 46 5.03 -2.49 -13.49
CA LEU A 46 4.42 -1.28 -14.01
C LEU A 46 4.58 -0.19 -12.94
N THR A 47 5.20 0.93 -13.29
CA THR A 47 5.32 2.08 -12.38
C THR A 47 4.35 3.16 -12.81
N ILE A 48 3.37 3.48 -11.96
CA ILE A 48 2.44 4.60 -12.16
C ILE A 48 2.64 5.59 -11.01
N PRO A 49 3.24 6.76 -11.27
CA PRO A 49 3.57 7.71 -10.22
C PRO A 49 2.33 8.44 -9.68
N ASP A 50 1.32 8.68 -10.52
CA ASP A 50 0.08 9.35 -10.10
C ASP A 50 -0.81 8.39 -9.28
N PRO A 51 -1.19 8.75 -8.03
CA PRO A 51 -1.94 7.85 -7.15
C PRO A 51 -3.37 7.59 -7.62
N ASN A 52 -4.01 8.54 -8.32
CA ASN A 52 -5.38 8.36 -8.82
C ASN A 52 -5.42 7.42 -10.02
N VAL A 53 -4.50 7.61 -10.98
CA VAL A 53 -4.34 6.73 -12.13
C VAL A 53 -3.95 5.32 -11.68
N ARG A 54 -3.07 5.23 -10.67
CA ARG A 54 -2.61 3.96 -10.10
C ARG A 54 -3.76 3.11 -9.59
N VAL A 55 -4.65 3.69 -8.77
CA VAL A 55 -5.81 2.95 -8.25
C VAL A 55 -6.81 2.61 -9.35
N GLN A 56 -7.00 3.48 -10.34
CA GLN A 56 -7.90 3.20 -11.45
C GLN A 56 -7.42 2.02 -12.31
N ALA A 57 -6.11 1.89 -12.56
CA ALA A 57 -5.54 0.74 -13.28
C ALA A 57 -5.81 -0.60 -12.58
N VAL A 58 -5.80 -0.63 -11.24
CA VAL A 58 -6.14 -1.82 -10.44
C VAL A 58 -7.64 -2.13 -10.55
N ILE A 59 -8.50 -1.10 -10.48
CA ILE A 59 -9.94 -1.26 -10.63
C ILE A 59 -10.29 -1.80 -12.03
N ASP A 60 -9.58 -1.33 -13.06
CA ASP A 60 -9.75 -1.79 -14.44
C ASP A 60 -9.16 -3.19 -14.68
N GLY A 61 -8.55 -3.81 -13.66
CA GLY A 61 -8.03 -5.18 -13.71
C GLY A 61 -6.72 -5.32 -14.50
N GLN A 62 -6.00 -4.22 -14.74
CA GLN A 62 -4.77 -4.22 -15.54
C GLN A 62 -3.56 -4.71 -14.73
N CYS A 63 -3.62 -4.61 -13.41
CA CYS A 63 -2.54 -4.95 -12.50
C CYS A 63 -3.05 -5.20 -11.07
N ILE A 64 -2.17 -5.68 -10.20
CA ILE A 64 -2.38 -5.76 -8.76
C ILE A 64 -1.43 -4.81 -8.04
N ALA A 65 -1.85 -4.31 -6.88
CA ALA A 65 -1.09 -3.31 -6.12
C ALA A 65 -1.04 -3.66 -4.64
N LEU A 66 0.05 -3.26 -4.00
CA LEU A 66 0.12 -3.10 -2.55
C LEU A 66 -0.45 -1.71 -2.22
N ASN A 67 -1.45 -1.66 -1.35
CA ASN A 67 -2.09 -0.43 -0.90
C ASN A 67 -2.16 -0.40 0.62
N ASP A 68 -2.22 0.80 1.18
CA ASP A 68 -2.47 1.06 2.60
C ASP A 68 -3.98 1.16 2.90
N ALA A 69 -4.33 1.50 4.15
CA ALA A 69 -5.70 1.64 4.59
C ALA A 69 -6.53 2.69 3.80
N LEU A 70 -5.90 3.59 3.02
CA LEU A 70 -6.61 4.62 2.27
C LEU A 70 -7.50 4.04 1.14
N VAL A 71 -7.33 2.77 0.77
CA VAL A 71 -8.19 2.10 -0.23
C VAL A 71 -9.41 1.41 0.36
N GLU A 72 -9.59 1.39 1.69
CA GLU A 72 -10.73 0.71 2.35
C GLU A 72 -12.08 1.20 1.80
N ALA A 73 -12.27 2.52 1.67
CA ALA A 73 -13.50 3.10 1.11
C ALA A 73 -13.80 2.64 -0.34
N LYS A 74 -12.79 2.15 -1.08
CA LYS A 74 -12.94 1.60 -2.44
C LYS A 74 -13.21 0.09 -2.41
N MET A 75 -12.76 -0.62 -1.38
CA MET A 75 -13.14 -2.02 -1.12
C MET A 75 -14.63 -2.14 -0.80
N ASP A 76 -15.16 -1.21 -0.01
CA ASP A 76 -16.58 -1.20 0.41
C ASP A 76 -17.56 -1.08 -0.76
N ARG A 77 -17.10 -0.52 -1.89
CA ARG A 77 -17.90 -0.37 -3.12
C ARG A 77 -17.77 -1.58 -4.05
N GLY A 78 -17.12 -2.66 -3.63
CA GLY A 78 -16.89 -3.86 -4.42
C GLY A 78 -15.99 -3.64 -5.65
N ARG A 79 -15.22 -2.54 -5.70
CA ARG A 79 -14.34 -2.21 -6.82
C ARG A 79 -12.93 -2.77 -6.65
N LEU A 80 -12.55 -3.10 -5.43
CA LEU A 80 -11.27 -3.71 -5.08
C LEU A 80 -11.51 -4.92 -4.18
N PHE A 81 -10.66 -5.93 -4.32
CA PHE A 81 -10.73 -7.17 -3.56
C PHE A 81 -9.35 -7.48 -2.99
N ARG A 82 -9.30 -7.92 -1.73
CA ARG A 82 -8.06 -8.40 -1.10
C ARG A 82 -7.72 -9.77 -1.67
N LEU A 83 -6.51 -9.92 -2.21
CA LEU A 83 -6.04 -11.17 -2.83
C LEU A 83 -5.29 -12.09 -1.87
N SER A 84 -4.84 -11.58 -0.72
CA SER A 84 -4.01 -12.30 0.22
C SER A 84 -4.17 -11.74 1.64
N PRO A 85 -4.09 -12.57 2.69
CA PRO A 85 -4.04 -12.10 4.06
C PRO A 85 -2.70 -11.44 4.43
N HIS A 86 -1.61 -11.71 3.69
CA HIS A 86 -0.28 -11.19 4.00
C HIS A 86 -0.15 -9.67 3.78
N GLN A 87 0.57 -9.00 4.67
CA GLN A 87 0.80 -7.55 4.65
C GLN A 87 2.21 -7.21 5.13
N ILE A 88 2.64 -5.96 4.94
CA ILE A 88 3.90 -5.41 5.45
C ILE A 88 3.54 -4.43 6.56
N ASP A 89 3.93 -4.73 7.80
CA ASP A 89 3.52 -3.92 8.97
C ASP A 89 4.36 -2.64 9.16
N ASP A 90 5.55 -2.58 8.58
CA ASP A 90 6.51 -1.45 8.72
C ASP A 90 6.43 -0.45 7.55
N SER A 91 5.24 -0.29 6.98
CA SER A 91 4.98 0.64 5.88
C SER A 91 3.89 1.62 6.30
N GLY A 92 4.30 2.86 6.63
CA GLY A 92 3.41 3.89 7.14
C GLY A 92 3.85 5.31 6.78
N TYR A 93 3.03 6.27 7.20
CA TYR A 93 3.30 7.69 7.02
C TYR A 93 4.07 8.23 8.23
N PHE A 94 5.06 9.08 7.98
CA PHE A 94 5.86 9.73 9.01
C PHE A 94 5.69 11.25 8.89
N LEU A 95 5.50 11.92 10.03
CA LEU A 95 5.58 13.38 10.09
C LEU A 95 7.07 13.79 10.12
N VAL A 96 7.56 14.36 9.02
CA VAL A 96 8.96 14.81 8.89
C VAL A 96 9.03 16.33 8.99
N HIS A 97 9.91 16.83 9.84
CA HIS A 97 10.16 18.27 10.00
C HIS A 97 11.65 18.53 10.24
N GLY A 98 12.10 19.77 9.99
CA GLY A 98 13.47 20.19 10.31
C GLY A 98 13.73 20.17 11.82
N VAL A 99 15.00 20.06 12.22
CA VAL A 99 15.41 19.92 13.63
C VAL A 99 14.82 21.01 14.53
N ASP A 100 14.76 22.25 14.04
CA ASP A 100 14.26 23.40 14.82
C ASP A 100 12.80 23.76 14.52
N ALA A 101 12.11 23.02 13.65
CA ALA A 101 10.76 23.36 13.19
C ALA A 101 9.73 23.38 14.34
N MET A 102 9.93 22.55 15.38
CA MET A 102 9.08 22.52 16.58
C MET A 102 9.23 23.74 17.48
N SER A 103 10.23 24.59 17.25
CA SER A 103 10.35 25.88 17.96
C SER A 103 9.33 26.91 17.47
N ASN A 104 8.73 26.71 16.30
CA ASN A 104 7.61 27.52 15.84
C ASN A 104 6.31 26.97 16.46
N PRO A 105 5.59 27.77 17.26
CA PRO A 105 4.37 27.32 17.94
C PRO A 105 3.27 26.86 16.98
N ASP A 106 3.17 27.45 15.78
CA ASP A 106 2.17 27.05 14.78
C ASP A 106 2.46 25.66 14.22
N VAL A 107 3.74 25.36 13.97
CA VAL A 107 4.18 24.05 13.48
C VAL A 107 4.01 23.00 14.57
N ALA A 108 4.35 23.34 15.82
CA ALA A 108 4.16 22.44 16.95
C ALA A 108 2.67 22.12 17.18
N ALA A 109 1.80 23.14 17.10
CA ALA A 109 0.36 22.96 17.22
C ALA A 109 -0.21 22.07 16.10
N PHE A 110 0.22 22.28 14.86
CA PHE A 110 -0.22 21.46 13.72
C PHE A 110 0.28 20.01 13.82
N ALA A 111 1.54 19.80 14.18
CA ALA A 111 2.11 18.48 14.39
C ALA A 111 1.37 17.72 15.50
N HIS A 112 1.10 18.39 16.62
CA HIS A 112 0.36 17.82 17.73
C HIS A 112 -1.07 17.45 17.32
N TRP A 113 -1.77 18.34 16.61
CA TRP A 113 -3.10 18.04 16.08
C TRP A 113 -3.08 16.85 15.12
N MET A 114 -2.11 16.76 14.22
CA MET A 114 -2.03 15.65 13.26
C MET A 114 -1.81 14.31 13.96
N LEU A 115 -0.94 14.27 14.97
CA LEU A 115 -0.65 13.07 15.74
C LEU A 115 -1.81 12.66 16.66
N SER A 116 -2.63 13.60 17.12
CA SER A 116 -3.83 13.27 17.91
C SER A 116 -4.96 12.67 17.07
N LEU A 117 -4.91 12.76 15.74
CA LEU A 117 -5.86 12.09 14.84
C LEU A 117 -5.61 10.57 14.76
N GLU A 118 -4.48 10.07 15.26
CA GLU A 118 -4.16 8.64 15.29
C GLU A 118 -4.71 7.93 16.54
N GLU A 119 -5.18 8.66 17.56
CA GLU A 119 -5.88 8.06 18.69
C GLU A 119 -7.28 7.65 18.25
N PRO A 120 -7.68 6.36 18.37
CA PRO A 120 -9.05 5.97 18.10
C PRO A 120 -9.97 6.76 19.03
N ALA A 121 -10.98 7.40 18.45
CA ALA A 121 -12.07 8.04 19.17
C ALA A 121 -12.95 6.98 19.86
N ASP A 122 -12.42 6.31 20.89
CA ASP A 122 -13.20 5.61 21.90
C ASP A 122 -12.39 5.43 23.19
N GLN A 123 -12.52 6.39 24.11
CA GLN A 123 -12.64 6.07 25.53
C GLN A 123 -13.92 6.74 26.01
N SER A 124 -14.96 5.92 26.07
CA SER A 124 -16.25 6.17 26.73
C SER A 124 -16.12 6.78 28.12
#